data_AF-A0A8T7BQI7-F1
#
_entry.id   AF-A0A8T7BQI7-F1
#
_cell.length_a   1.000
_cell.length_b   1.000
_cell.length_c   1.000
_cell.angle_alpha   90.00
_cell.angle_beta   90.00
_cell.angle_gamma   90.00
#
_symmetry.space_group_name_H-M   'P 1'
#
loop_
_entity.id
_entity.type
_entity.pdbx_description
1 polymer ?
#
loop_
_entity_poly.entity_id
_entity_poly.type
_entity_poly.pdbx_seq_one_letter_code
_entity_poly.pdbx_strand_id
1 'polypeptide(L)' 'MKSLHKLNFIFITFLFIQPVSADLHQEQDVQEFINEMVNKYGFDKTRLDAIFSRASIAQSILDAISRPAEAMPW' A
#
# COMPACT_ATOMS: atom_id res chain seq x y z
N MET A 1 -6.44 -43.93 16.86
CA MET A 1 -7.14 -42.62 16.74
C MET A 1 -6.22 -41.38 16.90
N LYS A 2 -4.92 -41.43 16.56
CA LYS A 2 -4.00 -40.25 16.69
C LYS A 2 -3.55 -39.64 15.35
N SER A 3 -3.94 -40.24 14.22
CA SER A 3 -3.53 -39.78 12.88
C SER A 3 -4.44 -38.70 12.29
N LEU A 4 -5.71 -38.62 12.72
CA LEU A 4 -6.68 -37.66 12.20
C LEU A 4 -6.38 -36.20 12.60
N HIS A 5 -5.74 -35.97 13.76
CA HIS A 5 -5.40 -34.61 14.21
C HIS A 5 -4.18 -34.01 13.49
N LYS A 6 -3.24 -34.84 13.00
CA LYS A 6 -2.05 -34.36 12.28
C LYS A 6 -2.41 -33.80 10.89
N LEU A 7 -3.41 -34.40 10.25
CA LEU A 7 -3.95 -33.93 8.97
C LEU A 7 -4.78 -32.64 9.16
N ASN A 8 -5.53 -32.54 10.25
CA ASN A 8 -6.28 -31.32 10.62
C ASN A 8 -5.35 -30.14 10.97
N PHE A 9 -4.17 -30.42 11.53
CA PHE A 9 -3.17 -29.41 11.87
C PHE A 9 -2.54 -28.76 10.63
N ILE A 10 -2.22 -29.55 9.59
CA ILE A 10 -1.69 -29.05 8.31
C ILE A 10 -2.73 -28.18 7.58
N PHE A 11 -4.03 -28.52 7.69
CA PHE A 11 -5.10 -27.76 7.06
C PHE A 11 -5.33 -26.38 7.72
N ILE A 12 -5.10 -26.26 9.03
CA ILE A 12 -5.23 -24.98 9.76
C ILE A 12 -4.05 -24.03 9.48
N THR A 13 -2.85 -24.55 9.23
CA THR A 13 -1.67 -23.71 8.94
C THR A 13 -1.74 -23.00 7.58
N PHE A 14 -2.47 -23.55 6.60
CA PHE A 14 -2.58 -22.93 5.27
C PHE A 14 -3.60 -21.76 5.22
N LEU A 15 -4.45 -21.61 6.23
CA LEU A 15 -5.55 -20.62 6.23
C LEU A 15 -5.09 -19.15 6.46
N PHE A 16 -3.83 -18.92 6.82
CA PHE A 16 -3.34 -17.61 7.25
C PHE A 16 -2.55 -16.82 6.20
N ILE A 17 -2.38 -17.33 4.99
CA ILE A 17 -1.71 -16.58 3.92
C ILE A 17 -2.74 -15.66 3.24
N GLN A 18 -3.02 -14.51 3.88
CA GLN A 18 -3.77 -13.43 3.24
C GLN A 18 -2.79 -12.55 2.45
N PRO A 19 -3.07 -12.21 1.18
CA PRO A 19 -2.27 -11.24 0.46
C PRO A 19 -2.46 -9.86 1.12
N VAL A 20 -1.42 -9.34 1.76
CA VAL A 20 -1.41 -7.94 2.21
C VAL A 20 -1.29 -7.07 0.95
N SER A 21 -2.36 -6.35 0.65
CA SER A 21 -2.36 -5.33 -0.40
C SER A 21 -2.32 -3.99 0.32
N ALA A 22 -1.29 -3.18 0.05
CA ALA A 22 -1.22 -1.82 0.60
C ALA A 22 -2.21 -0.94 -0.17
N ASP A 23 -3.37 -0.69 0.42
CA ASP A 23 -4.32 0.30 -0.10
C ASP A 23 -3.84 1.68 0.34
N LEU A 24 -3.17 2.38 -0.58
CA LEU A 24 -2.62 3.71 -0.33
C LEU A 24 -3.69 4.71 0.10
N HIS A 25 -4.95 4.53 -0.33
CA HIS A 25 -6.01 5.41 0.09
C HIS A 25 -6.22 5.37 1.60
N GLN A 26 -5.97 4.23 2.26
CA GLN A 26 -6.18 4.07 3.70
C GLN A 26 -4.99 4.52 4.55
N GLU A 27 -3.85 4.85 3.93
CA GLU A 27 -2.67 5.36 4.65
C GLU A 27 -3.00 6.72 5.29
N GLN A 28 -2.59 6.88 6.55
CA GLN A 28 -2.91 8.07 7.34
C GLN A 28 -2.42 9.34 6.64
N ASP A 29 -1.20 9.33 6.14
CA ASP A 29 -0.54 10.45 5.47
C ASP A 29 -1.32 10.89 4.21
N VAL A 30 -1.91 9.93 3.48
CA VAL A 30 -2.74 10.20 2.30
C VAL A 30 -4.06 10.82 2.71
N GLN A 31 -4.69 10.34 3.79
CA GLN A 31 -5.91 10.93 4.32
C GLN A 31 -5.70 12.35 4.84
N GLU A 32 -4.58 12.62 5.52
CA GLU A 32 -4.19 13.96 5.96
C GLU A 32 -4.01 14.89 4.76
N PHE A 33 -3.32 14.43 3.71
CA PHE A 33 -3.16 15.19 2.47
C PHE A 33 -4.51 15.48 1.79
N ILE A 34 -5.38 14.49 1.63
CA ILE A 34 -6.72 14.69 1.05
C ILE A 34 -7.50 15.74 1.85
N ASN A 35 -7.45 15.67 3.18
CA ASN A 35 -8.11 16.63 4.05
C ASN A 35 -7.53 18.04 3.89
N GLU A 36 -6.20 18.21 3.75
CA GLU A 36 -5.61 19.51 3.42
C GLU A 36 -6.15 20.02 2.08
N MET A 37 -6.15 19.18 1.05
CA MET A 37 -6.61 19.54 -0.29
C MET A 37 -8.07 19.98 -0.32
N VAL A 38 -8.94 19.31 0.43
CA VAL A 38 -10.35 19.69 0.58
C VAL A 38 -10.49 20.99 1.36
N ASN A 39 -9.89 21.08 2.56
CA ASN A 39 -10.14 22.19 3.49
C ASN A 39 -9.48 23.49 3.06
N LYS A 40 -8.26 23.43 2.54
CA LYS A 40 -7.46 24.62 2.20
C LYS A 40 -7.66 25.08 0.77
N TYR A 41 -7.90 24.16 -0.15
CA TYR A 41 -7.95 24.45 -1.57
C TYR A 41 -9.31 24.12 -2.23
N GLY A 42 -10.28 23.59 -1.47
CA GLY A 42 -11.66 23.40 -1.94
C GLY A 42 -11.82 22.26 -2.96
N PHE A 43 -10.92 21.28 -2.97
CA PHE A 43 -11.06 20.13 -3.85
C PHE A 43 -12.24 19.24 -3.45
N ASP A 44 -12.84 18.57 -4.44
CA ASP A 44 -13.88 17.57 -4.21
C ASP A 44 -13.29 16.29 -3.60
N LYS A 45 -13.73 15.95 -2.38
CA LYS A 45 -13.20 14.81 -1.62
C LYS A 45 -13.43 13.49 -2.37
N THR A 46 -14.64 13.27 -2.88
CA THR A 46 -15.01 12.02 -3.56
C THR A 46 -14.15 11.78 -4.80
N ARG A 47 -13.81 12.83 -5.53
CA ARG A 47 -12.91 12.76 -6.68
C ARG A 47 -11.49 12.42 -6.25
N LEU A 48 -10.98 13.01 -5.18
CA LEU A 48 -9.65 12.68 -4.64
C LEU A 48 -9.60 11.22 -4.16
N ASP A 49 -10.62 10.77 -3.42
CA ASP A 49 -10.74 9.37 -2.97
C ASP A 49 -10.74 8.40 -4.18
N ALA A 50 -11.45 8.74 -5.26
CA ALA A 50 -11.47 7.93 -6.49
C ALA A 50 -10.13 7.95 -7.26
N ILE A 51 -9.28 8.96 -7.08
CA ILE A 51 -7.93 9.01 -7.65
C ILE A 51 -7.00 8.14 -6.81
N PHE A 52 -6.97 8.36 -5.49
CA PHE A 52 -6.05 7.67 -4.59
C PHE A 52 -6.36 6.17 -4.42
N SER A 53 -7.62 5.75 -4.51
CA SER A 53 -7.98 4.30 -4.53
C SER A 53 -7.44 3.54 -5.75
N ARG A 54 -6.98 4.24 -6.78
CA ARG A 54 -6.33 3.66 -7.98
C ARG A 54 -4.84 3.95 -8.04
N ALA A 55 -4.32 4.74 -7.10
CA ALA A 55 -2.90 5.02 -7.03
C ALA A 55 -2.16 3.78 -6.52
N SER A 56 -0.95 3.57 -7.02
CA SER A 56 -0.08 2.48 -6.60
C SER A 56 1.33 2.99 -6.43
N ILE A 57 2.05 2.48 -5.44
CA ILE A 57 3.47 2.77 -5.28
C ILE A 57 4.25 2.13 -6.43
N ALA A 58 4.96 2.96 -7.19
CA ALA A 58 5.89 2.50 -8.19
C ALA A 58 7.26 2.29 -7.55
N GLN A 59 7.57 1.04 -7.18
CA GLN A 59 8.86 0.71 -6.54
C GLN A 59 10.06 1.13 -7.39
N SER A 60 9.96 1.04 -8.72
CA SER A 60 11.02 1.50 -9.64
C SER A 60 11.32 2.99 -9.51
N ILE A 61 10.33 3.82 -9.17
CA ILE A 61 10.53 5.25 -8.92
C ILE A 61 11.23 5.43 -7.58
N LEU A 62 10.77 4.75 -6.53
CA LEU A 62 11.41 4.79 -5.21
C LEU A 62 12.88 4.36 -5.28
N ASP A 63 13.16 3.30 -6.03
CA ASP A 63 14.51 2.80 -6.24
C ASP A 63 15.37 3.79 -7.03
N ALA A 64 14.80 4.50 -8.00
CA ALA A 64 15.52 5.50 -8.78
C ALA A 64 15.88 6.73 -7.95
N ILE A 65 14.95 7.25 -7.13
CA ILE A 65 15.20 8.43 -6.30
C ILE A 65 16.11 8.15 -5.10
N SER A 66 16.18 6.89 -4.66
CA SER A 66 17.03 6.47 -3.54
C SER A 66 18.50 6.29 -3.94
N ARG A 67 18.82 6.30 -5.25
CA ARG A 67 20.21 6.20 -5.72
C ARG A 67 20.98 7.47 -5.32
N PRO A 68 22.27 7.34 -4.97
CA PRO A 68 23.13 8.49 -4.78
C PRO A 68 23.10 9.39 -6.01
N ALA A 69 23.28 10.70 -5.82
CA ALA A 69 23.42 11.63 -6.93
C ALA A 69 24.52 11.13 -7.87
N GLU A 70 24.16 10.88 -9.13
CA GLU A 70 25.12 10.42 -10.12
C GLU A 70 26.13 11.54 -10.39
N ALA A 71 27.42 11.19 -10.39
CA ALA A 71 28.46 12.15 -10.72
C ALA A 71 28.29 12.59 -12.18
N MET A 72 28.25 13.89 -12.40
CA MET A 72 28.28 14.45 -13.75
C MET A 72 29.75 14.58 -14.19
N PRO A 73 30.19 13.89 -15.27
CA PRO A 73 31.60 13.84 -15.67
C PRO A 73 32.05 15.02 -16.55
N TRP A 74 31.24 16.06 -16.66
CA TRP A 74 31.54 17.27 -17.44
C TRP A 74 32.31 18.31 -16.63
#